data_AF-A0A956UJX5-F1
#
_entry.id   AF-A0A956UJX5-F1
#
_cell.length_a   1.000
_cell.length_b   1.000
_cell.length_c   1.000
_cell.angle_alpha   90.00
_cell.angle_beta   90.00
_cell.angle_gamma   90.00
#
_symmetry.space_group_name_H-M   'P 1'
#
loop_
_entity.id
_entity.type
_entity.pdbx_description
1 polymer ?
#
loop_
_entity_poly.entity_id
_entity_poly.type
_entity_poly.pdbx_seq_one_letter_code
_entity_poly.pdbx_strand_id
1 'polypeptide(L)'
;MAKPDYTSLKFPPPESGDRPYVIVNMVSSIDGKVTIEGTEEGIGSPVDQRLMRELRVHADVVLDGASTLRKSGASPRLGAAILERIRIDQGKATRLPAIATMTNSGDLPLDRIFFTSPEFRAVVYTGADVPAPRMEVLRATGRMIVPLPSEGNVEAMLAHMRRELDCSLLLVEGGPTINRLMFDADVVDEMFLTIG
;
A
#
# COMPACT_ATOMS: atom_id res chain seq x y z
N MET A 1 -29.63 -9.63 -2.82
CA MET A 1 -28.27 -10.06 -3.19
C MET A 1 -27.40 -9.98 -1.95
N ALA A 2 -26.62 -11.02 -1.63
CA ALA A 2 -25.68 -10.94 -0.51
C ALA A 2 -24.66 -9.83 -0.80
N LYS A 3 -24.28 -9.06 0.22
CA LYS A 3 -23.22 -8.05 0.05
C LYS A 3 -21.91 -8.81 -0.26
N PRO A 4 -21.05 -8.28 -1.14
CA PRO A 4 -19.73 -8.86 -1.38
C PRO A 4 -18.94 -8.94 -0.06
N ASP A 5 -18.17 -10.02 0.08
CA ASP A 5 -17.33 -10.34 1.24
C ASP A 5 -15.97 -10.81 0.71
N TYR A 6 -14.93 -10.05 0.99
CA TYR A 6 -13.57 -10.32 0.55
C TYR A 6 -12.74 -11.06 1.59
N THR A 7 -13.28 -11.36 2.78
CA THR A 7 -12.52 -12.06 3.84
C THR A 7 -12.15 -13.49 3.47
N SER A 8 -12.87 -14.12 2.54
CA SER A 8 -12.67 -15.51 2.11
C SER A 8 -11.91 -15.67 0.79
N LEU A 9 -11.50 -14.57 0.15
CA LEU A 9 -10.75 -14.61 -1.10
C LEU A 9 -9.47 -15.46 -0.98
N LYS A 10 -9.06 -16.02 -2.11
CA LYS A 10 -7.81 -16.77 -2.27
C LYS A 10 -7.03 -16.14 -3.40
N PHE A 11 -5.77 -15.82 -3.12
CA PHE A 11 -4.84 -15.29 -4.10
C PHE A 11 -3.83 -16.36 -4.49
N PRO A 12 -3.43 -16.42 -5.76
CA PRO A 12 -2.31 -17.25 -6.19
C PRO A 12 -1.03 -16.94 -5.40
N PRO A 13 -0.14 -17.93 -5.22
CA PRO A 13 1.22 -17.61 -4.79
C PRO A 13 1.93 -16.79 -5.88
N PRO A 14 3.01 -16.06 -5.54
CA PRO A 14 3.79 -15.35 -6.55
C PRO A 14 4.33 -16.29 -7.64
N GLU A 15 4.12 -15.95 -8.92
CA GLU A 15 4.50 -16.80 -10.06
C GLU A 15 6.03 -16.95 -10.19
N SER A 16 6.77 -15.88 -9.92
CA SER A 16 8.23 -15.86 -9.87
C SER A 16 8.68 -15.48 -8.46
N GLY A 17 9.66 -16.19 -7.91
CA GLY A 17 10.15 -15.97 -6.53
C GLY A 17 10.78 -14.59 -6.28
N ASP A 18 10.80 -13.70 -7.28
CA ASP A 18 11.48 -12.42 -7.28
C ASP A 18 10.55 -11.21 -7.07
N ARG A 19 9.22 -11.36 -7.13
CA ARG A 19 8.26 -10.30 -6.77
C ARG A 19 7.05 -10.85 -6.01
N PRO A 20 6.32 -10.04 -5.20
CA PRO A 20 5.03 -10.45 -4.67
C PRO A 20 3.97 -10.56 -5.77
N TYR A 21 2.86 -11.24 -5.45
CA TYR A 21 1.61 -11.10 -6.18
C TYR A 21 1.02 -9.71 -5.88
N VAL A 22 0.70 -8.93 -6.90
CA VAL A 22 0.33 -7.51 -6.79
C VAL A 22 -1.13 -7.33 -7.11
N ILE A 23 -1.89 -6.86 -6.12
CA ILE A 23 -3.27 -6.46 -6.31
C ILE A 23 -3.41 -4.94 -6.16
N VAL A 24 -4.21 -4.33 -7.02
CA VAL A 24 -4.53 -2.89 -6.95
C VAL A 24 -5.95 -2.72 -6.47
N ASN A 25 -6.17 -1.85 -5.48
CA ASN A 25 -7.51 -1.44 -5.05
C ASN A 25 -7.71 0.04 -5.36
N MET A 26 -8.75 0.38 -6.11
CA MET A 26 -9.00 1.73 -6.59
C MET A 26 -10.50 2.03 -6.66
N VAL A 27 -10.84 3.30 -6.40
CA VAL A 27 -12.18 3.85 -6.64
C VAL A 27 -12.09 4.95 -7.70
N SER A 28 -13.06 4.99 -8.63
CA SER A 28 -13.19 6.07 -9.61
C SER A 28 -14.65 6.46 -9.80
N SER A 29 -14.91 7.69 -10.24
CA SER A 29 -16.20 8.06 -10.81
C SER A 29 -16.42 7.36 -12.15
N ILE A 30 -17.66 7.40 -12.65
CA ILE A 30 -18.01 6.89 -13.98
C ILE A 30 -17.24 7.55 -15.14
N ASP A 31 -16.82 8.80 -14.97
CA ASP A 31 -15.99 9.54 -15.96
C ASP A 31 -14.47 9.40 -15.70
N GLY A 32 -14.07 8.46 -14.83
CA GLY A 32 -12.67 8.08 -14.60
C GLY A 32 -11.89 8.99 -13.65
N LYS A 33 -12.55 9.89 -12.92
CA LYS A 33 -11.89 10.72 -11.91
C LYS A 33 -11.68 9.93 -10.63
N VAL A 34 -10.53 10.17 -10.01
CA VAL A 34 -10.18 9.57 -8.71
C VAL A 34 -10.32 10.55 -7.56
N THR A 35 -10.61 11.83 -7.85
CA THR A 35 -10.84 12.83 -6.80
C THR A 35 -11.98 13.77 -7.17
N ILE A 36 -12.73 14.18 -6.17
CA ILE A 36 -13.69 15.28 -6.18
C ILE A 36 -13.13 16.35 -5.24
N GLU A 37 -12.96 17.58 -5.77
CA GLU A 37 -12.39 18.72 -5.01
C GLU A 37 -11.02 18.40 -4.35
N GLY A 38 -10.22 17.55 -4.99
CA GLY A 38 -8.89 17.16 -4.51
C GLY A 38 -8.88 16.08 -3.43
N THR A 39 -10.02 15.46 -3.14
CA THR A 39 -10.16 14.34 -2.19
C THR A 39 -10.80 13.13 -2.86
N GLU A 40 -10.53 11.93 -2.36
CA GLU A 40 -11.25 10.70 -2.77
C GLU A 40 -12.62 10.59 -2.06
N GLU A 41 -12.90 11.48 -1.10
CA GLU A 41 -14.16 11.49 -0.37
C GLU A 41 -15.33 11.76 -1.32
N GLY A 42 -16.40 11.01 -1.14
CA GLY A 42 -17.62 11.13 -1.95
C GLY A 42 -17.64 10.29 -3.22
N ILE A 43 -16.52 9.66 -3.63
CA ILE A 43 -16.52 8.68 -4.73
C ILE A 43 -16.84 7.27 -4.18
N GLY A 44 -16.13 6.87 -3.12
CA GLY A 44 -16.33 5.58 -2.46
C GLY A 44 -17.57 5.54 -1.57
N SER A 45 -18.11 4.34 -1.36
CA SER A 45 -19.21 4.09 -0.41
C SER A 45 -18.70 3.47 0.89
N PRO A 46 -19.51 3.42 1.97
CA PRO A 46 -19.15 2.63 3.17
C PRO A 46 -18.92 1.15 2.88
N VAL A 47 -19.54 0.61 1.81
CA VAL A 47 -19.29 -0.76 1.37
C VAL A 47 -17.90 -0.89 0.76
N ASP A 48 -17.52 0.04 -0.12
CA ASP A 48 -16.18 0.10 -0.73
C ASP A 48 -15.07 0.19 0.34
N GLN A 49 -15.20 1.10 1.30
CA GLN A 49 -14.24 1.22 2.40
C GLN A 49 -14.17 -0.04 3.28
N ARG A 50 -15.27 -0.80 3.39
CA ARG A 50 -15.26 -2.08 4.09
C ARG A 50 -14.47 -3.11 3.28
N LEU A 51 -14.75 -3.23 1.99
CA LEU A 51 -14.09 -4.18 1.10
C LEU A 51 -12.58 -3.92 0.99
N MET A 52 -12.15 -2.66 0.92
CA MET A 52 -10.73 -2.29 0.97
C MET A 52 -10.05 -2.79 2.25
N ARG A 53 -10.69 -2.62 3.42
CA ARG A 53 -10.17 -3.15 4.70
C ARG A 53 -10.15 -4.68 4.73
N GLU A 54 -11.11 -5.33 4.08
CA GLU A 54 -11.13 -6.79 3.93
C GLU A 54 -9.98 -7.28 3.02
N LEU A 55 -9.59 -6.53 1.97
CA LEU A 55 -8.40 -6.87 1.17
C LEU A 55 -7.10 -6.82 1.99
N ARG A 56 -6.97 -5.83 2.90
CA ARG A 56 -5.81 -5.71 3.80
C ARG A 56 -5.61 -6.94 4.70
N VAL A 57 -6.65 -7.73 4.95
CA VAL A 57 -6.55 -9.01 5.70
C VAL A 57 -5.56 -9.95 5.02
N HIS A 58 -5.49 -9.94 3.69
CA HIS A 58 -4.67 -10.85 2.88
C HIS A 58 -3.28 -10.31 2.59
N ALA A 59 -3.10 -8.99 2.58
CA ALA A 59 -1.85 -8.34 2.16
C ALA A 59 -0.72 -8.58 3.17
N ASP A 60 0.51 -8.77 2.74
CA ASP A 60 1.68 -8.71 3.64
C ASP A 60 2.17 -7.27 3.79
N VAL A 61 2.08 -6.52 2.69
CA VAL A 61 2.40 -5.09 2.62
C VAL A 61 1.25 -4.35 1.95
N VAL A 62 0.88 -3.20 2.51
CA VAL A 62 0.00 -2.21 1.87
C VAL A 62 0.86 -1.05 1.38
N LEU A 63 0.81 -0.73 0.09
CA LEU A 63 1.51 0.40 -0.50
C LEU A 63 0.55 1.58 -0.71
N ASP A 64 0.80 2.65 0.04
CA ASP A 64 0.07 3.91 -0.06
C ASP A 64 0.89 4.98 -0.81
N GLY A 65 0.19 5.88 -1.47
CA GLY A 65 0.79 7.09 -2.01
C GLY A 65 1.27 8.06 -0.92
N ALA A 66 2.39 8.75 -1.17
CA ALA A 66 2.86 9.82 -0.28
C ALA A 66 1.82 10.93 -0.06
N SER A 67 0.91 11.15 -1.02
CA SER A 67 -0.21 12.09 -0.88
C SER A 67 -1.18 11.67 0.23
N THR A 68 -1.53 10.39 0.30
CA THR A 68 -2.38 9.83 1.37
C THR A 68 -1.72 10.01 2.73
N LEU A 69 -0.43 9.67 2.82
CA LEU A 69 0.35 9.91 4.04
C LEU A 69 0.31 11.38 4.45
N ARG A 70 0.47 12.32 3.51
CA ARG A 70 0.42 13.75 3.81
C ARG A 70 -0.93 14.23 4.33
N LYS A 71 -2.02 13.72 3.76
CA LYS A 71 -3.39 14.13 4.08
C LYS A 71 -3.91 13.50 5.36
N SER A 72 -3.80 12.17 5.49
CA SER A 72 -4.47 11.39 6.54
C SER A 72 -3.51 10.62 7.45
N GLY A 73 -2.21 10.68 7.19
CA GLY A 73 -1.16 10.09 8.03
C GLY A 73 -0.80 8.64 7.72
N ALA A 74 -1.52 7.96 6.81
CA ALA A 74 -1.34 6.57 6.33
C ALA A 74 -1.26 5.49 7.43
N SER A 75 -2.05 4.43 7.29
CA SER A 75 -2.06 3.33 8.26
C SER A 75 -2.66 2.04 7.68
N PRO A 76 -2.06 0.87 7.96
CA PRO A 76 -2.54 -0.43 7.48
C PRO A 76 -3.72 -0.97 8.32
N ARG A 77 -4.36 -0.14 9.14
CA ARG A 77 -5.44 -0.54 10.06
C ARG A 77 -6.55 -1.28 9.31
N LEU A 78 -6.96 -2.42 9.86
CA LEU A 78 -8.11 -3.19 9.37
C LEU A 78 -9.45 -2.61 9.87
N GLY A 79 -9.44 -1.84 10.97
CA GLY A 79 -10.62 -1.13 11.46
C GLY A 79 -11.65 -1.99 12.20
N ALA A 80 -11.40 -3.29 12.40
CA ALA A 80 -12.22 -4.17 13.22
C ALA A 80 -11.41 -5.35 13.77
N ALA A 81 -11.61 -5.69 15.05
CA ALA A 81 -10.89 -6.78 15.73
C ALA A 81 -11.16 -8.16 15.08
N ILE A 82 -12.33 -8.35 14.48
CA ILE A 82 -12.66 -9.58 13.75
C ILE A 82 -11.75 -9.77 12.52
N LEU A 83 -11.38 -8.70 11.83
CA LEU A 83 -10.48 -8.78 10.67
C LEU A 83 -9.05 -9.11 11.09
N GLU A 84 -8.59 -8.58 12.23
CA GLU A 84 -7.29 -8.96 12.81
C GLU A 84 -7.28 -10.45 13.19
N ARG A 85 -8.39 -10.97 13.75
CA ARG A 85 -8.54 -12.40 14.05
C ARG A 85 -8.50 -13.25 12.78
N ILE A 86 -9.31 -12.91 11.78
CA ILE A 86 -9.35 -13.64 10.50
C ILE A 86 -7.96 -13.69 9.87
N ARG A 87 -7.22 -12.57 9.87
CA ARG A 87 -5.86 -12.49 9.35
C ARG A 87 -4.91 -13.49 10.02
N ILE A 88 -4.95 -13.58 11.35
CA ILE A 88 -4.12 -14.53 12.11
C ILE A 88 -4.56 -15.98 11.85
N ASP A 89 -5.86 -16.24 11.81
CA ASP A 89 -6.40 -17.58 11.54
C ASP A 89 -6.08 -18.06 10.12
N GLN A 90 -5.83 -17.12 9.18
CA GLN A 90 -5.31 -17.39 7.83
C GLN A 90 -3.79 -17.60 7.77
N GLY A 91 -3.10 -17.57 8.91
CA GLY A 91 -1.67 -17.87 9.02
C GLY A 91 -0.74 -16.69 8.78
N LYS A 92 -1.24 -15.45 8.75
CA LYS A 92 -0.36 -14.27 8.68
C LYS A 92 0.40 -14.09 9.98
N ALA A 93 1.68 -13.73 9.87
CA ALA A 93 2.59 -13.62 11.02
C ALA A 93 2.21 -12.49 12.00
N THR A 94 1.53 -11.44 11.52
CA THR A 94 1.22 -10.24 12.30
C THR A 94 -0.25 -9.85 12.15
N ARG A 95 -0.80 -9.20 13.20
CA ARG A 95 -2.19 -8.71 13.23
C ARG A 95 -2.50 -7.60 12.23
N LEU A 96 -1.48 -6.86 11.78
CA LEU A 96 -1.57 -5.82 10.76
C LEU A 96 -0.53 -6.09 9.67
N PRO A 97 -0.82 -5.78 8.39
CA PRO A 97 0.21 -5.75 7.37
C PRO A 97 1.27 -4.69 7.66
N ALA A 98 2.44 -4.83 7.05
CA ALA A 98 3.37 -3.72 6.94
C ALA A 98 2.77 -2.64 6.03
N ILE A 99 3.18 -1.39 6.22
CA ILE A 99 2.81 -0.30 5.33
C ILE A 99 4.05 0.25 4.62
N ALA A 100 3.91 0.53 3.35
CA ALA A 100 4.93 1.13 2.52
C ALA A 100 4.41 2.43 1.91
N THR A 101 5.32 3.35 1.65
CA THR A 101 5.05 4.52 0.79
C THR A 101 6.20 4.77 -0.15
N MET A 102 5.91 5.36 -1.31
CA MET A 102 6.91 5.77 -2.28
C MET A 102 6.92 7.28 -2.43
N THR A 103 8.12 7.89 -2.40
CA THR A 103 8.31 9.34 -2.54
C THR A 103 9.55 9.67 -3.37
N ASN A 104 9.42 10.59 -4.32
CA ASN A 104 10.57 11.07 -5.10
C ASN A 104 11.33 12.20 -4.39
N SER A 105 10.67 12.98 -3.54
CA SER A 105 11.27 14.17 -2.93
C SER A 105 11.85 13.92 -1.53
N GLY A 106 11.41 12.83 -0.87
CA GLY A 106 11.71 12.57 0.54
C GLY A 106 11.00 13.53 1.51
N ASP A 107 10.26 14.51 1.01
CA ASP A 107 9.46 15.39 1.85
C ASP A 107 8.23 14.60 2.34
N LEU A 108 8.15 14.36 3.64
CA LEU A 108 7.07 13.60 4.28
C LEU A 108 6.84 14.19 5.68
N PRO A 109 5.59 14.29 6.16
CA PRO A 109 5.29 14.79 7.51
C PRO A 109 5.60 13.70 8.55
N LEU A 110 6.69 13.89 9.28
CA LEU A 110 7.27 12.88 10.19
C LEU A 110 6.56 12.79 11.55
N ASP A 111 5.61 13.68 11.80
CA ASP A 111 4.71 13.68 12.96
C ASP A 111 3.52 12.72 12.79
N ARG A 112 3.31 12.18 11.58
CA ARG A 112 2.17 11.29 11.29
C ARG A 112 2.34 9.88 11.86
N ILE A 113 1.21 9.20 12.04
CA ILE A 113 1.14 7.85 12.62
C ILE A 113 2.04 6.84 11.89
N PHE A 114 2.21 6.99 10.57
CA PHE A 114 3.17 6.21 9.78
C PHE A 114 4.58 6.19 10.40
N PHE A 115 5.04 7.33 10.93
CA PHE A 115 6.36 7.48 11.53
C PHE A 115 6.37 7.27 13.03
N THR A 116 5.27 7.56 13.75
CA THR A 116 5.25 7.58 15.21
C THR A 116 4.70 6.30 15.87
N SER A 117 3.90 5.48 15.16
CA SER A 117 3.28 4.29 15.78
C SER A 117 4.16 3.04 15.73
N PRO A 118 4.44 2.38 16.87
CA PRO A 118 5.18 1.12 16.88
C PRO A 118 4.33 -0.10 16.49
N GLU A 119 3.04 0.07 16.23
CA GLU A 119 2.09 -1.03 16.03
C GLU A 119 2.28 -1.82 14.73
N PHE A 120 2.95 -1.22 13.75
CA PHE A 120 3.18 -1.81 12.43
C PHE A 120 4.55 -1.43 11.88
N ARG A 121 5.11 -2.32 11.07
CA ARG A 121 6.33 -2.05 10.29
C ARG A 121 6.00 -1.04 9.20
N ALA A 122 6.82 -0.01 9.05
CA ALA A 122 6.66 1.00 8.02
C ALA A 122 7.95 1.18 7.20
N VAL A 123 7.79 1.27 5.88
CA VAL A 123 8.90 1.33 4.90
C VAL A 123 8.70 2.53 3.97
N VAL A 124 9.74 3.34 3.80
CA VAL A 124 9.74 4.44 2.83
C VAL A 124 10.67 4.06 1.68
N TYR A 125 10.11 3.97 0.48
CA TYR A 125 10.88 3.88 -0.75
C TYR A 125 11.12 5.29 -1.30
N THR A 126 12.38 5.64 -1.51
CA THR A 126 12.78 6.98 -1.96
C THR A 126 13.33 6.94 -3.39
N GLY A 127 13.14 8.01 -4.15
CA GLY A 127 13.86 8.20 -5.41
C GLY A 127 15.38 8.32 -5.21
N ALA A 128 16.14 8.08 -6.28
CA ALA A 128 17.60 8.11 -6.27
C ALA A 128 18.18 9.49 -5.88
N ASP A 129 17.46 10.57 -6.23
CA ASP A 129 17.95 11.95 -6.12
C ASP A 129 17.47 12.69 -4.86
N VAL A 130 17.02 11.98 -3.82
CA VAL A 130 16.65 12.63 -2.55
C VAL A 130 17.91 13.23 -1.90
N PRO A 131 17.92 14.55 -1.60
CA PRO A 131 19.10 15.20 -1.01
C PRO A 131 19.54 14.55 0.30
N ALA A 132 20.86 14.44 0.51
CA ALA A 132 21.44 13.81 1.71
C ALA A 132 20.85 14.32 3.03
N PRO A 133 20.63 15.64 3.25
CA PRO A 133 20.01 16.12 4.48
C PRO A 133 18.59 15.57 4.70
N ARG A 134 17.79 15.39 3.63
CA ARG A 134 16.45 14.78 3.75
C ARG A 134 16.55 13.29 4.06
N MET A 135 17.50 12.58 3.46
CA MET A 135 17.75 11.17 3.76
C MET A 135 18.18 10.95 5.21
N GLU A 136 19.02 11.83 5.77
CA GLU A 136 19.42 11.78 7.18
C GLU A 136 18.21 11.93 8.11
N VAL A 137 17.37 12.93 7.85
CA VAL A 137 16.14 13.16 8.62
C VAL A 137 15.20 11.95 8.54
N LEU A 138 14.99 11.37 7.35
CA LEU A 138 14.17 10.17 7.19
C LEU A 138 14.74 8.97 7.96
N ARG A 139 16.06 8.74 7.89
CA ARG A 139 16.72 7.65 8.63
C ARG A 139 16.64 7.83 10.15
N ALA A 140 16.67 9.08 10.63
CA ALA A 140 16.53 9.39 12.05
C ALA A 140 15.15 9.02 12.64
N THR A 141 14.13 8.79 11.81
CA THR A 141 12.79 8.35 12.27
C THR A 141 12.77 6.91 12.79
N GLY A 142 13.82 6.12 12.55
CA GLY A 142 13.86 4.70 12.86
C GLY A 142 13.02 3.82 11.91
N ARG A 143 12.38 4.40 10.88
CA ARG A 143 11.73 3.63 9.82
C ARG A 143 12.75 3.10 8.83
N MET A 144 12.37 2.02 8.15
CA MET A 144 13.18 1.45 7.08
C MET A 144 13.11 2.38 5.85
N ILE A 145 14.24 2.93 5.45
CA ILE A 145 14.35 3.82 4.29
C ILE A 145 15.14 3.12 3.19
N VAL A 146 14.53 2.93 2.03
CA VAL A 146 15.08 2.16 0.91
C VAL A 146 15.19 3.07 -0.31
N PRO A 147 16.41 3.51 -0.68
CA PRO A 147 16.63 4.20 -1.94
C PRO A 147 16.42 3.26 -3.12
N LEU A 148 15.62 3.70 -4.10
CA LEU A 148 15.40 3.00 -5.35
C LEU A 148 16.27 3.63 -6.47
N PRO A 149 16.68 2.83 -7.47
CA PRO A 149 17.33 3.37 -8.66
C PRO A 149 16.38 4.30 -9.44
N SER A 150 16.92 5.12 -10.34
CA SER A 150 16.12 5.97 -11.23
C SER A 150 15.36 5.16 -12.29
N GLU A 151 15.97 4.07 -12.78
CA GLU A 151 15.39 3.14 -13.73
C GLU A 151 15.10 1.79 -13.05
N GLY A 152 14.00 1.14 -13.41
CA GLY A 152 13.61 -0.15 -12.80
C GLY A 152 13.22 -0.04 -11.33
N ASN A 153 12.71 1.12 -10.90
CA ASN A 153 12.42 1.39 -9.49
C ASN A 153 11.27 0.53 -8.94
N VAL A 154 10.27 0.21 -9.75
CA VAL A 154 9.14 -0.66 -9.39
C VAL A 154 9.64 -2.08 -9.14
N GLU A 155 10.42 -2.63 -10.07
CA GLU A 155 10.98 -3.97 -9.99
C GLU A 155 11.92 -4.10 -8.79
N ALA A 156 12.78 -3.09 -8.55
CA ALA A 156 13.65 -3.06 -7.40
C ALA A 156 12.86 -3.00 -6.07
N MET A 157 11.79 -2.21 -6.01
CA MET A 157 10.90 -2.15 -4.85
C MET A 157 10.23 -3.49 -4.59
N LEU A 158 9.67 -4.13 -5.63
CA LEU A 158 9.01 -5.43 -5.53
C LEU A 158 9.98 -6.53 -5.10
N ALA A 159 11.19 -6.55 -5.64
CA ALA A 159 12.24 -7.49 -5.24
C ALA A 159 12.65 -7.30 -3.78
N HIS A 160 12.81 -6.05 -3.33
CA HIS A 160 13.07 -5.75 -1.93
C HIS A 160 11.90 -6.22 -1.03
N MET A 161 10.65 -5.93 -1.39
CA MET A 161 9.48 -6.40 -0.65
C MET A 161 9.48 -7.92 -0.53
N ARG A 162 9.73 -8.63 -1.63
CA ARG A 162 9.72 -10.09 -1.65
C ARG A 162 10.79 -10.70 -0.76
N ARG A 163 12.02 -10.15 -0.80
CA ARG A 163 13.20 -10.74 -0.14
C ARG A 163 13.37 -10.27 1.31
N GLU A 164 13.16 -8.99 1.58
CA GLU A 164 13.48 -8.37 2.88
C GLU A 164 12.26 -8.17 3.79
N LEU A 165 11.05 -8.19 3.20
CA LEU A 165 9.79 -8.09 3.93
C LEU A 165 8.99 -9.40 3.94
N ASP A 166 9.48 -10.44 3.27
CA ASP A 166 8.76 -11.70 3.02
C ASP A 166 7.35 -11.47 2.46
N CYS A 167 7.22 -10.47 1.59
CA CYS A 167 5.94 -10.09 1.01
C CYS A 167 5.56 -11.10 -0.09
N SER A 168 4.50 -11.87 0.15
CA SER A 168 3.90 -12.75 -0.86
C SER A 168 2.75 -12.06 -1.58
N LEU A 169 1.96 -11.24 -0.87
CA LEU A 169 0.89 -10.42 -1.44
C LEU A 169 1.13 -8.94 -1.14
N LEU A 170 1.21 -8.12 -2.19
CA LEU A 170 1.24 -6.66 -2.11
C LEU A 170 -0.13 -6.11 -2.48
N LEU A 171 -0.72 -5.32 -1.59
CA LEU A 171 -1.90 -4.53 -1.89
C LEU A 171 -1.49 -3.08 -2.16
N VAL A 172 -1.79 -2.59 -3.35
CA VAL A 172 -1.56 -1.20 -3.77
C VAL A 172 -2.86 -0.42 -3.59
N GLU A 173 -2.86 0.50 -2.63
CA GLU A 173 -3.94 1.49 -2.40
C GLU A 173 -3.47 2.90 -2.83
N GLY A 174 -2.53 2.92 -3.76
CA GLY A 174 -1.89 4.13 -4.25
C GLY A 174 -2.82 5.02 -5.08
N GLY A 175 -2.47 6.31 -5.14
CA GLY A 175 -3.10 7.24 -6.08
C GLY A 175 -2.70 6.97 -7.54
N PRO A 176 -3.26 7.72 -8.50
CA PRO A 176 -3.07 7.50 -9.95
C PRO A 176 -1.62 7.36 -10.39
N THR A 177 -0.69 8.09 -9.77
CA THR A 177 0.73 8.02 -10.09
C THR A 177 1.34 6.67 -9.77
N ILE A 178 1.03 6.07 -8.61
CA ILE A 178 1.55 4.74 -8.25
C ILE A 178 0.90 3.69 -9.13
N ASN A 179 -0.42 3.76 -9.31
CA ASN A 179 -1.13 2.78 -10.15
C ASN A 179 -0.57 2.80 -11.58
N ARG A 180 -0.34 3.99 -12.15
CA ARG A 180 0.33 4.13 -13.44
C ARG A 180 1.71 3.46 -13.45
N LEU A 181 2.57 3.72 -12.45
CA LEU A 181 3.90 3.10 -12.41
C LEU A 181 3.83 1.56 -12.38
N MET A 182 2.87 0.99 -11.65
CA MET A 182 2.67 -0.46 -11.62
C MET A 182 2.16 -1.02 -12.96
N PHE A 183 1.22 -0.34 -13.61
CA PHE A 183 0.72 -0.76 -14.92
C PHE A 183 1.76 -0.58 -16.03
N ASP A 184 2.51 0.53 -16.02
CA ASP A 184 3.58 0.78 -17.00
C ASP A 184 4.70 -0.27 -16.88
N ALA A 185 4.92 -0.85 -15.69
CA ALA A 185 5.87 -1.93 -15.43
C ALA A 185 5.30 -3.35 -15.67
N ASP A 186 4.01 -3.48 -16.04
CA ASP A 186 3.33 -4.77 -16.27
C ASP A 186 3.43 -5.76 -15.08
N VAL A 187 3.29 -5.23 -13.86
CA VAL A 187 3.43 -6.03 -12.62
C VAL A 187 2.13 -6.27 -11.88
N VAL A 188 1.00 -5.73 -12.36
CA VAL A 188 -0.31 -5.86 -11.70
C VAL A 188 -0.96 -7.18 -12.08
N ASP A 189 -1.22 -8.04 -11.10
CA ASP A 189 -1.84 -9.35 -11.32
C ASP A 189 -3.38 -9.28 -11.25
N GLU A 190 -3.93 -8.51 -10.31
CA GLU A 190 -5.38 -8.29 -10.19
C GLU A 190 -5.74 -6.84 -9.84
N MET A 191 -6.93 -6.40 -10.29
CA MET A 191 -7.47 -5.08 -10.00
C MET A 191 -8.88 -5.17 -9.41
N PHE A 192 -9.04 -4.57 -8.22
CA PHE A 192 -10.31 -4.32 -7.56
C PHE A 192 -10.70 -2.87 -7.83
N LEU A 193 -11.66 -2.67 -8.74
CA LEU A 193 -12.15 -1.36 -9.14
C LEU A 193 -13.59 -1.14 -8.65
N THR A 194 -13.77 -0.10 -7.85
CA THR A 194 -15.09 0.44 -7.52
C THR A 194 -15.41 1.61 -8.45
N ILE A 195 -16.59 1.59 -9.07
CA ILE A 195 -17.13 2.72 -9.84
C ILE A 195 -18.24 3.38 -9.00
N GLY A 196 -18.02 4.63 -8.61
CA GLY A 196 -18.91 5.46 -7.77
C GLY A 196 -19.65 6.56 -8.52
#